data_AF-Q85DG6-F1
#
_entry.id   AF-Q85DG6-F1
#
_cell.length_a   1.000
_cell.length_b   1.000
_cell.length_c   1.000
_cell.angle_alpha   90.00
_cell.angle_beta   90.00
_cell.angle_gamma   90.00
#
_symmetry.space_group_name_H-M   'P 1'
#
loop_
_entity.id
_entity.type
_entity.pdbx_description
1 polymer ?
#
loop_
_entity_poly.entity_id
_entity_poly.type
_entity_poly.pdbx_seq_one_letter_code
_entity_poly.pdbx_strand_id
1 'polypeptide(L)'
;DIKGFNNVLVIFLAQSLFGILPLAHPDNAIMVDRYVTPLHIVPEWYFLPFYAMLKTIPNKTAGLLVMIASLQLLFLLAEQRNLTSLIQFKFAFGAREYSVPTIWFICSFYALLWIG
;
A
#
# COMPACT_ATOMS: atom_id res chain seq x y z
N ASP A 1 22.00 -3.64 -9.37
CA ASP A 1 22.80 -4.81 -8.96
C ASP A 1 22.21 -6.06 -9.62
N ILE A 2 23.04 -6.83 -10.33
CA ILE A 2 22.64 -8.02 -11.09
C ILE A 2 22.12 -9.12 -10.16
N LYS A 3 22.68 -9.25 -8.96
CA LYS A 3 22.25 -10.26 -7.97
C LYS A 3 20.82 -10.01 -7.48
N GLY A 4 20.51 -8.76 -7.14
CA GLY A 4 19.17 -8.36 -6.71
C GLY A 4 18.12 -8.61 -7.80
N PHE A 5 18.44 -8.27 -9.05
CA PHE A 5 17.56 -8.55 -10.19
C PHE A 5 17.30 -10.05 -10.36
N ASN A 6 18.35 -10.87 -10.31
CA ASN A 6 18.21 -12.32 -10.44
C ASN A 6 17.31 -12.92 -9.35
N ASN A 7 17.45 -12.45 -8.10
CA ASN A 7 16.62 -12.93 -7.00
C ASN A 7 15.13 -12.58 -7.19
N VAL A 8 14.82 -11.35 -7.60
CA VAL A 8 13.42 -10.94 -7.88
C VAL A 8 12.84 -11.74 -9.05
N LEU A 9 13.64 -11.97 -10.10
CA LEU A 9 13.22 -12.75 -11.26
C LEU A 9 12.86 -14.19 -10.88
N VAL A 10 13.67 -14.83 -10.03
CA VAL A 10 13.39 -16.19 -9.55
C VAL A 10 12.06 -16.25 -8.79
N ILE A 11 11.80 -15.31 -7.89
CA ILE A 11 10.54 -15.25 -7.12
C ILE A 11 9.35 -15.03 -8.06
N PHE A 12 9.48 -14.10 -9.01
CA PHE A 12 8.44 -13.82 -10.00
C PHE A 12 8.11 -15.05 -10.86
N LEU A 13 9.13 -15.72 -11.41
CA LEU A 13 8.93 -16.93 -12.21
C LEU A 13 8.31 -18.05 -11.38
N ALA A 14 8.74 -18.23 -10.13
CA ALA A 14 8.19 -19.23 -9.26
C ALA A 14 6.69 -18.99 -8.99
N GLN A 15 6.30 -17.74 -8.70
CA GLN A 15 4.89 -17.38 -8.55
C GLN A 15 4.09 -17.54 -9.85
N SER A 16 4.64 -17.14 -10.99
CA SER A 16 3.93 -17.19 -12.28
C SER A 16 3.72 -18.62 -12.80
N LEU A 17 4.69 -19.51 -12.57
CA LEU A 17 4.64 -20.89 -13.09
C LEU A 17 3.92 -21.84 -12.14
N PHE A 18 4.10 -21.67 -10.82
CA PHE A 18 3.58 -22.59 -9.83
C PHE A 18 2.39 -22.05 -9.02
N GLY A 19 2.07 -20.75 -9.14
CA GLY A 19 0.93 -20.17 -8.41
C GLY A 19 1.07 -20.28 -6.89
N ILE A 20 2.27 -20.05 -6.35
CA ILE A 20 2.63 -20.30 -4.93
C ILE A 20 1.63 -19.64 -3.96
N LEU A 21 1.17 -18.43 -4.28
CA LEU A 21 0.19 -17.69 -3.50
C LEU A 21 -1.05 -17.35 -4.34
N PRO A 22 -2.28 -17.46 -3.80
CA PRO A 22 -3.49 -17.00 -4.46
C PRO A 22 -3.56 -15.46 -4.38
N LEU A 23 -3.02 -14.79 -5.41
CA LEU A 23 -2.98 -13.32 -5.48
C LEU A 23 -4.21 -12.68 -6.15
N ALA A 24 -5.11 -13.49 -6.71
CA ALA A 24 -6.32 -13.05 -7.39
C ALA A 24 -7.56 -13.64 -6.73
N HIS A 25 -8.66 -12.88 -6.72
CA HIS A 25 -9.92 -13.34 -6.16
C HIS A 25 -10.59 -14.35 -7.11
N PRO A 26 -11.14 -15.48 -6.62
CA PRO A 26 -11.78 -16.50 -7.47
C PRO A 26 -12.97 -15.95 -8.26
N ASP A 27 -13.71 -14.98 -7.72
CA ASP A 27 -14.86 -14.36 -8.41
C ASP A 27 -14.47 -13.68 -9.73
N ASN A 28 -13.20 -13.30 -9.93
CA ASN A 28 -12.73 -12.73 -11.20
C ASN A 28 -12.68 -13.76 -12.34
N ALA A 29 -12.86 -15.05 -12.05
CA ALA A 29 -13.01 -16.08 -13.07
C ALA A 29 -14.44 -16.19 -13.63
N ILE A 30 -15.42 -15.57 -12.98
CA ILE A 30 -16.82 -15.55 -13.41
C ILE A 30 -17.00 -14.45 -14.46
N MET A 31 -17.83 -14.70 -15.48
CA MET A 31 -18.15 -13.67 -16.48
C MET A 31 -18.86 -12.48 -15.82
N VAL A 32 -18.54 -11.27 -16.29
CA VAL A 32 -19.12 -10.05 -15.74
C VAL A 32 -20.63 -9.98 -15.95
N ASP A 33 -21.36 -9.72 -14.87
CA ASP A 33 -22.78 -9.36 -14.89
C ASP A 33 -22.94 -7.93 -14.37
N ARG A 34 -23.61 -7.06 -15.15
CA ARG A 34 -23.83 -5.66 -14.79
C ARG A 34 -24.94 -5.47 -13.76
N TYR A 35 -25.79 -6.48 -13.59
CA TYR A 35 -26.96 -6.41 -12.70
C TYR A 35 -26.72 -7.09 -11.36
N VAL A 36 -25.63 -7.84 -11.22
CA VAL A 36 -25.32 -8.62 -10.02
C VAL A 36 -23.94 -8.27 -9.51
N THR A 37 -23.87 -7.76 -8.28
CA THR A 37 -22.60 -7.62 -7.55
C THR A 37 -22.37 -8.85 -6.68
N PRO A 38 -21.17 -9.46 -6.68
CA PRO A 38 -20.83 -10.54 -5.77
C PRO A 38 -21.02 -10.14 -4.30
N LEU A 39 -21.39 -11.11 -3.46
CA LEU A 39 -21.69 -10.88 -2.04
C LEU A 39 -20.45 -10.46 -1.24
N HIS A 40 -19.27 -10.96 -1.61
CA HIS A 40 -17.98 -10.63 -0.99
C HIS A 40 -17.05 -9.93 -1.97
N ILE A 41 -17.41 -8.70 -2.39
CA ILE A 41 -16.55 -7.89 -3.26
C ILE A 41 -15.37 -7.29 -2.47
N VAL A 42 -14.16 -7.66 -2.86
CA VAL A 42 -12.91 -7.20 -2.27
C VAL A 42 -11.96 -6.79 -3.40
N PRO A 43 -11.27 -5.64 -3.28
CA PRO A 43 -10.28 -5.25 -4.28
C PRO A 43 -9.04 -6.14 -4.21
N GLU A 44 -8.13 -6.00 -5.17
CA GLU A 44 -6.85 -6.69 -5.13
C GLU A 44 -6.00 -6.29 -3.92
N TRP A 45 -5.14 -7.19 -3.44
CA TRP A 45 -4.41 -7.07 -2.18
C TRP A 45 -3.59 -5.77 -2.04
N TYR A 46 -3.06 -5.25 -3.15
CA TYR A 46 -2.27 -4.00 -3.17
C TYR A 46 -3.12 -2.74 -3.05
N PHE A 47 -4.44 -2.84 -3.22
CA PHE A 47 -5.40 -1.75 -3.00
C PHE A 47 -6.05 -1.77 -1.60
N LEU A 48 -5.94 -2.86 -0.84
CA LEU A 48 -6.59 -3.02 0.47
C LEU A 48 -6.28 -1.88 1.45
N PRO A 49 -5.02 -1.38 1.59
CA PRO A 49 -4.75 -0.29 2.53
C PRO A 49 -5.53 0.99 2.22
N PHE A 50 -5.70 1.29 0.93
CA PHE A 50 -6.47 2.46 0.47
C PHE A 50 -7.97 2.24 0.60
N TYR A 51 -8.43 1.02 0.34
CA TYR A 51 -9.81 0.63 0.55
C TYR A 51 -10.22 0.72 2.02
N ALA A 52 -9.35 0.29 2.95
CA ALA A 52 -9.55 0.47 4.40
C ALA A 52 -9.70 1.96 4.76
N MET A 53 -8.84 2.84 4.25
CA MET A 53 -8.94 4.28 4.48
C MET A 53 -10.25 4.88 3.95
N LEU A 54 -10.74 4.41 2.80
CA LEU A 54 -12.01 4.86 2.24
C LEU A 54 -13.22 4.42 3.07
N LYS A 55 -13.24 3.17 3.54
CA LYS A 55 -14.37 2.58 4.28
C LYS A 55 -14.45 3.05 5.73
N THR A 56 -13.31 3.39 6.34
CA THR A 56 -13.25 3.83 7.74
C THR A 56 -13.87 5.20 7.97
N ILE A 57 -13.88 6.07 6.96
CA ILE A 57 -14.45 7.41 7.05
C ILE A 57 -15.90 7.38 6.56
N PRO A 58 -16.91 7.64 7.41
CA PRO A 58 -18.32 7.58 7.05
C PRO A 58 -18.77 8.82 6.23
N ASN A 59 -17.95 9.27 5.29
CA ASN A 59 -18.24 10.37 4.36
C ASN A 59 -17.47 10.16 3.04
N LYS A 60 -18.21 10.17 1.92
CA LYS A 60 -17.68 9.89 0.57
C LYS A 60 -16.57 10.86 0.15
N THR A 61 -16.73 12.17 0.40
CA THR A 61 -15.74 13.17 -0.04
C THR A 61 -14.54 13.20 0.90
N ALA A 62 -14.77 13.11 2.21
CA ALA A 62 -13.69 13.10 3.19
C ALA A 62 -12.82 11.84 3.06
N GLY A 63 -13.41 10.66 2.85
CA GLY A 63 -12.67 9.42 2.60
C GLY A 63 -11.75 9.53 1.39
N LEU A 64 -12.28 10.05 0.26
CA LEU A 64 -11.49 10.27 -0.96
C LEU A 64 -10.33 11.24 -0.72
N LEU A 65 -10.59 12.35 -0.03
CA LEU A 65 -9.56 13.35 0.28
C LEU A 65 -8.45 12.77 1.16
N VAL A 66 -8.78 11.97 2.17
CA VAL A 66 -7.78 11.31 3.03
C VAL A 66 -6.96 10.30 2.25
N MET A 67 -7.58 9.51 1.38
CA MET A 67 -6.86 8.57 0.51
C MET A 67 -5.86 9.31 -0.39
N ILE A 68 -6.28 10.38 -1.07
CA ILE A 68 -5.38 11.18 -1.94
C ILE A 68 -4.28 11.85 -1.11
N ALA A 69 -4.61 12.41 0.05
CA ALA A 69 -3.64 13.05 0.94
C ALA A 69 -2.56 12.06 1.42
N SER A 70 -2.91 10.79 1.68
CA SER A 70 -1.92 9.78 2.08
C SER A 70 -0.86 9.52 1.00
N LEU A 71 -1.27 9.47 -0.28
CA LEU A 71 -0.35 9.33 -1.42
C LEU A 71 0.50 10.59 -1.61
N GLN A 72 -0.11 11.77 -1.48
CA GLN A 72 0.60 13.05 -1.58
C GLN A 72 1.65 13.20 -0.48
N LEU A 73 1.34 12.80 0.76
CA LEU A 73 2.29 12.80 1.87
C LEU A 73 3.47 11.86 1.61
N LEU A 74 3.23 10.66 1.06
CA LEU A 74 4.30 9.73 0.70
C LEU A 74 5.22 10.32 -0.39
N PHE A 75 4.65 10.99 -1.39
CA PHE A 75 5.43 11.70 -2.40
C PHE A 75 6.26 12.85 -1.81
N LEU A 76 5.67 13.66 -0.93
CA LEU A 76 6.38 14.75 -0.25
C LEU A 76 7.51 14.24 0.65
N LEU A 77 7.33 13.10 1.32
CA LEU A 77 8.37 12.42 2.09
C LEU A 77 9.53 11.96 1.19
N ALA A 78 9.24 11.44 0.00
CA ALA A 78 10.28 11.00 -0.95
C ALA A 78 11.10 12.18 -1.52
N GLU A 79 10.44 13.32 -1.76
CA GLU A 79 11.03 14.51 -2.38
C GLU A 79 11.73 15.47 -1.39
N GLN A 80 11.84 15.09 -0.09
CA GLN A 80 12.45 15.92 0.97
C GLN A 80 13.90 16.38 0.69
N ARG A 81 14.58 15.80 -0.31
CA ARG A 81 15.98 16.07 -0.63
C ARG A 81 16.27 17.49 -1.13
N ASN A 82 15.25 18.26 -1.56
CA ASN A 82 15.43 19.60 -2.14
C ASN A 82 14.66 20.74 -1.46
N LEU A 83 13.90 20.46 -0.40
CA LEU A 83 13.18 21.48 0.35
C LEU A 83 14.06 21.92 1.52
N THR A 84 14.58 23.15 1.43
CA THR A 84 15.23 24.01 2.46
C THR A 84 15.61 23.37 3.81
N SER A 85 16.73 23.82 4.40
CA SER A 85 17.16 23.45 5.77
C SER A 85 16.10 23.63 6.88
N LEU A 86 14.99 24.32 6.61
CA LEU A 86 13.80 24.41 7.46
C LEU A 86 12.82 23.23 7.34
N ILE A 87 12.73 22.59 6.15
CA ILE A 87 12.00 21.32 5.89
C ILE A 87 12.92 20.12 6.06
N GLN A 88 14.19 20.33 6.39
CA GLN A 88 14.79 19.52 7.44
C GLN A 88 14.06 19.83 8.76
N PHE A 89 12.80 19.38 8.85
CA PHE A 89 12.43 18.60 10.01
C PHE A 89 13.50 17.52 10.11
N LYS A 90 14.62 17.85 10.77
CA LYS A 90 15.12 16.97 11.79
C LYS A 90 13.86 16.53 12.51
N PHE A 91 13.40 15.32 12.21
CA PHE A 91 13.02 14.36 13.23
C PHE A 91 13.84 14.71 14.47
N ALA A 92 13.30 15.58 15.32
CA ALA A 92 14.08 16.34 16.32
C ALA A 92 14.57 15.44 17.46
N PHE A 93 14.43 14.13 17.29
CA PHE A 93 15.01 13.06 18.06
C PHE A 93 15.89 12.19 17.16
N GLY A 94 17.20 12.47 17.23
CA GLY A 94 18.27 11.49 17.22
C GLY A 94 18.40 10.54 16.02
N ALA A 95 19.52 10.66 15.30
CA ALA A 95 19.87 9.82 14.16
C ALA A 95 20.11 8.31 14.42
N ARG A 96 19.85 7.83 15.63
CA ARG A 96 19.81 6.40 15.98
C ARG A 96 18.39 5.83 16.00
N GLU A 97 17.35 6.66 16.07
CA GLU A 97 15.95 6.24 16.25
C GLU A 97 15.08 6.37 14.99
N TYR A 98 15.67 6.69 13.83
CA TYR A 98 14.94 6.77 12.55
C TYR A 98 14.30 5.43 12.12
N SER A 99 14.74 4.31 12.69
CA SER A 99 14.08 3.01 12.50
C SER A 99 12.70 2.95 13.15
N VAL A 100 12.46 3.66 14.26
CA VAL A 100 11.22 3.49 15.03
C VAL A 100 10.02 4.06 14.27
N PRO A 101 10.00 5.33 13.80
CA PRO A 101 8.87 5.85 13.02
C PRO A 101 8.66 5.10 11.69
N THR A 102 9.75 4.64 11.06
CA THR A 102 9.66 3.86 9.82
C THR A 102 9.09 2.47 10.07
N ILE A 103 9.46 1.80 11.16
CA ILE A 103 8.86 0.54 11.60
C ILE A 103 7.37 0.75 11.89
N TRP A 104 7.00 1.79 12.65
CA TRP A 104 5.59 2.08 12.92
C TRP A 104 4.78 2.37 11.66
N PHE A 105 5.36 3.06 10.69
CA PHE A 105 4.76 3.29 9.38
C PHE A 105 4.57 1.98 8.60
N ILE A 106 5.57 1.09 8.60
CA ILE A 106 5.46 -0.22 7.96
C ILE A 106 4.37 -1.07 8.66
N CYS A 107 4.36 -1.10 9.99
CA CYS A 107 3.36 -1.82 10.78
C CYS A 107 1.94 -1.28 10.53
N SER A 108 1.76 0.05 10.44
CA SER A 108 0.44 0.63 10.15
C SER A 108 -0.04 0.27 8.74
N PHE A 109 0.87 0.18 7.76
CA PHE A 109 0.52 -0.25 6.41
C PHE A 109 0.09 -1.73 6.37
N TYR A 110 0.79 -2.62 7.09
CA TYR A 110 0.36 -4.01 7.22
C TYR A 110 -0.97 -4.16 7.96
N ALA A 111 -1.20 -3.35 9.00
CA ALA A 111 -2.48 -3.33 9.70
C ALA A 111 -3.63 -2.90 8.75
N LEU A 112 -3.40 -1.88 7.91
CA LEU A 112 -4.36 -1.44 6.90
C LEU A 112 -4.60 -2.52 5.83
N LEU A 113 -3.56 -3.25 5.41
CA LEU A 113 -3.69 -4.38 4.48
C LEU A 113 -4.53 -5.52 5.07
N TRP A 114 -4.45 -5.73 6.38
CA TRP A 114 -5.24 -6.74 7.09
C TRP A 114 -6.70 -6.33 7.31
N ILE A 115 -6.97 -5.03 7.50
CA ILE A 115 -8.31 -4.49 7.76
C ILE A 115 -9.12 -4.29 6.47
N GLY A 116 -8.45 -3.88 5.39
CA GLY A 116 -9.07 -3.66 4.08
C GLY A 116 -9.52 -4.97 3.46
#